data_AF-A0A0Q9JQB6-F1
#
_entry.id   AF-A0A0Q9JQB6-F1
#
_cell.length_a   1.000
_cell.length_b   1.000
_cell.length_c   1.000
_cell.angle_alpha   90.00
_cell.angle_beta   90.00
_cell.angle_gamma   90.00
#
_symmetry.space_group_name_H-M   'P 1'
#
loop_
_entity.id
_entity.type
_entity.pdbx_description
1 polymer ?
#
loop_
_entity_poly.entity_id
_entity_poly.type
_entity_poly.pdbx_seq_one_letter_code
_entity_poly.pdbx_strand_id
1 'polypeptide(L)'
;MPRDIDAQRHERREAARAVAEARRGAKESEKLATSLEGRNRTRLEVIIGVARKLSRAAQRDVREHPRRASRLARVASTKLDRASVRAIASVDAARRAVAEREAKRRAKTIRRRRAHEEQVLKMAEYIVLHTVVASVTVPTDRARAESDLKRFRRMGEGTARLTRA
;
A
#
# COMPACT_ATOMS: atom_id res chain seq x y z
N MET A 1 40.88 -34.55 33.07
CA MET A 1 40.57 -34.75 31.64
C MET A 1 41.04 -33.55 30.85
N PRO A 2 42.20 -33.60 30.18
CA PRO A 2 42.62 -32.54 29.25
C PRO A 2 41.62 -32.47 28.10
N ARG A 3 41.02 -31.28 27.87
CA ARG A 3 40.14 -31.05 26.72
C ARG A 3 40.96 -31.16 25.45
N ASP A 4 40.45 -31.93 24.49
CA ASP A 4 41.05 -32.15 23.20
C ASP A 4 41.38 -30.81 22.51
N ILE A 5 42.65 -30.61 22.15
CA ILE A 5 43.17 -29.31 21.67
C ILE A 5 42.46 -28.92 20.36
N ASP A 6 42.13 -29.90 19.54
CA ASP A 6 41.43 -29.70 18.28
C ASP A 6 39.96 -29.30 18.49
N ALA A 7 39.30 -29.86 19.50
CA ALA A 7 37.96 -29.42 19.89
C ALA A 7 37.96 -27.96 20.35
N GLN A 8 38.96 -27.53 21.13
CA GLN A 8 39.08 -26.12 21.55
C GLN A 8 39.35 -25.18 20.37
N ARG A 9 40.19 -25.61 19.41
CA ARG A 9 40.45 -24.83 18.18
C ARG A 9 39.19 -24.70 17.33
N HIS A 10 38.40 -25.76 17.21
CA HIS A 10 37.12 -25.73 16.52
C HIS A 10 36.14 -24.75 17.18
N GLU A 11 35.95 -24.85 18.50
CA GLU A 11 35.06 -23.95 19.25
C GLU A 11 35.45 -22.46 19.06
N ARG A 12 36.74 -22.14 19.06
CA ARG A 12 37.24 -20.77 18.80
C ARG A 12 36.92 -20.30 17.39
N ARG A 13 37.09 -21.18 16.38
CA ARG A 13 36.76 -20.85 14.98
C ARG A 13 35.27 -20.62 14.81
N GLU A 14 34.43 -21.46 15.40
CA GLU A 14 32.97 -21.28 15.39
C GLU A 14 32.55 -19.99 16.08
N ALA A 15 33.12 -19.69 17.24
CA ALA A 15 32.86 -18.44 17.95
C ALA A 15 33.27 -17.22 17.09
N ALA A 16 34.43 -17.26 16.44
CA ALA A 16 34.87 -16.20 15.54
C ALA A 16 33.92 -16.03 14.33
N ARG A 17 33.45 -17.13 13.74
CA ARG A 17 32.44 -17.12 12.66
C ARG A 17 31.14 -16.47 13.13
N ALA A 18 30.63 -16.86 14.30
CA ALA A 18 29.42 -16.27 14.87
C ALA A 18 29.56 -14.76 15.11
N VAL A 19 30.71 -14.29 15.61
CA VAL A 19 30.97 -12.85 15.77
C VAL A 19 31.00 -12.13 14.42
N ALA A 20 31.61 -12.75 13.40
CA ALA A 20 31.64 -12.18 12.05
C ALA A 20 30.24 -12.06 11.45
N GLU A 21 29.40 -13.10 11.59
CA GLU A 21 27.99 -13.09 11.16
C GLU A 21 27.19 -11.99 11.87
N ALA A 22 27.29 -11.90 13.21
CA ALA A 22 26.60 -10.86 13.97
C ALA A 22 27.03 -9.44 13.54
N ARG A 23 28.30 -9.25 13.15
CA ARG A 23 28.79 -7.98 12.59
C ARG A 23 28.25 -7.71 11.18
N ARG A 24 28.14 -8.73 10.33
CA ARG A 24 27.53 -8.60 9.00
C ARG A 24 26.05 -8.21 9.12
N GLY A 25 25.29 -8.92 9.96
CA GLY A 25 23.90 -8.58 10.24
C GLY A 25 23.73 -7.15 10.79
N ALA A 26 24.68 -6.66 11.59
CA ALA A 26 24.64 -5.28 12.08
C ALA A 26 24.83 -4.25 10.95
N LYS A 27 25.68 -4.53 9.95
CA LYS A 27 25.86 -3.67 8.77
C LYS A 27 24.63 -3.69 7.87
N GLU A 28 24.02 -4.84 7.68
CA GLU A 28 22.78 -4.96 6.89
C GLU A 28 21.62 -4.23 7.57
N SER A 29 21.50 -4.36 8.90
CA SER A 29 20.50 -3.64 9.68
C SER A 29 20.74 -2.13 9.65
N GLU A 30 21.99 -1.66 9.59
CA GLU A 30 22.32 -0.25 9.42
C GLU A 30 21.90 0.28 8.05
N LYS A 31 22.14 -0.48 6.98
CA LYS A 31 21.60 -0.16 5.65
C LYS A 31 20.07 -0.09 5.68
N LEU A 32 19.41 -1.03 6.35
CA LEU A 32 17.96 -0.98 6.53
C LEU A 32 17.55 0.28 7.32
N ALA A 33 18.28 0.67 8.37
CA ALA A 33 17.97 1.87 9.14
C ALA A 33 18.03 3.14 8.27
N THR A 34 18.96 3.22 7.31
CA THR A 34 19.04 4.37 6.39
C THR A 34 17.86 4.50 5.44
N SER A 35 17.15 3.41 5.13
CA SER A 35 15.93 3.45 4.31
C SER A 35 14.65 3.64 5.13
N LEU A 36 14.76 3.69 6.46
CA LEU A 36 13.65 3.95 7.36
C LEU A 36 13.62 5.42 7.78
N GLU A 37 12.42 5.91 8.07
CA GLU A 37 12.20 7.27 8.55
C GLU A 37 11.67 7.30 9.98
N GLY A 38 11.95 8.42 10.66
CA GLY A 38 11.42 8.75 11.97
C GLY A 38 11.63 7.66 13.04
N ARG A 39 10.56 7.33 13.76
CA ARG A 39 10.61 6.48 14.96
C ARG A 39 11.10 5.05 14.69
N ASN A 40 10.86 4.51 13.50
CA ASN A 40 11.30 3.15 13.14
C ASN A 40 12.80 3.09 12.93
N ARG A 41 13.39 4.13 12.31
CA ARG A 41 14.84 4.30 12.20
C ARG A 41 15.48 4.38 13.58
N THR A 42 15.01 5.28 14.44
CA THR A 42 15.60 5.46 15.79
C THR A 42 15.53 4.19 16.63
N ARG A 43 14.40 3.46 16.57
CA ARG A 43 14.26 2.17 17.26
C ARG A 43 15.25 1.12 16.76
N LEU A 44 15.43 1.03 15.44
CA LEU A 44 16.37 0.08 14.85
C LEU A 44 17.82 0.45 15.18
N GLU A 45 18.19 1.74 15.13
CA GLU A 45 19.52 2.24 15.51
C GLU A 45 19.89 1.92 16.96
N VAL A 46 18.95 2.06 17.90
CA VAL A 46 19.16 1.66 19.31
C VAL A 46 19.49 0.17 19.43
N ILE A 47 18.75 -0.69 18.71
CA ILE A 47 18.98 -2.14 18.73
C ILE A 47 20.33 -2.48 18.09
N ILE A 48 20.68 -1.83 16.97
CA ILE A 48 22.00 -1.96 16.33
C ILE A 48 23.11 -1.58 17.31
N GLY A 49 22.94 -0.49 18.07
CA GLY A 49 23.89 -0.07 19.09
C GLY A 49 24.10 -1.14 20.17
N VAL A 50 23.02 -1.73 20.68
CA VAL A 50 23.08 -2.83 21.66
C VAL A 50 23.75 -4.08 21.07
N ALA A 51 23.38 -4.48 19.86
CA ALA A 51 23.95 -5.64 19.18
C ALA A 51 25.46 -5.44 18.92
N ARG A 52 25.90 -4.24 18.54
CA ARG A 52 27.32 -3.90 18.38
C ARG A 52 28.09 -4.04 19.70
N LYS A 53 27.52 -3.60 20.83
CA LYS A 53 28.13 -3.78 22.15
C LYS A 53 28.30 -5.27 22.48
N LEU A 54 27.27 -6.09 22.22
CA LEU A 54 27.32 -7.53 22.42
C LEU A 54 28.35 -8.21 21.51
N SER A 55 28.43 -7.87 20.23
CA SER A 55 29.42 -8.42 19.29
C SER A 55 30.86 -7.99 19.64
N ARG A 56 31.06 -6.79 20.21
CA ARG A 56 32.36 -6.36 20.73
C ARG A 56 32.77 -7.13 21.98
N ALA A 57 31.84 -7.38 22.90
CA ALA A 57 32.10 -8.21 24.07
C ALA A 57 32.41 -9.66 23.65
N ALA A 58 31.60 -10.23 22.74
CA ALA A 58 31.83 -11.55 22.18
C ALA A 58 33.23 -11.68 21.54
N GLN A 59 33.69 -10.66 20.80
CA GLN A 59 35.01 -10.66 20.19
C GLN A 59 36.14 -10.80 21.22
N ARG A 60 36.03 -10.13 22.37
CA ARG A 60 37.02 -10.21 23.45
C ARG A 60 37.06 -11.62 24.05
N ASP A 61 35.90 -12.23 24.18
CA ASP A 61 35.73 -13.55 24.79
C ASP A 61 36.11 -14.72 23.86
N VAL A 62 36.36 -14.52 22.56
CA VAL A 62 36.58 -15.62 21.58
C VAL A 62 37.69 -16.57 22.00
N ARG A 63 38.79 -16.06 22.57
CA ARG A 63 39.97 -16.87 22.91
C ARG A 63 39.82 -17.61 24.25
N GLU A 64 39.33 -16.90 25.25
CA GLU A 64 39.24 -17.35 26.65
C GLU A 64 37.96 -18.14 26.91
N HIS A 65 36.85 -17.71 26.32
CA HIS A 65 35.50 -18.25 26.55
C HIS A 65 34.71 -18.39 25.25
N PRO A 66 35.14 -19.27 24.31
CA PRO A 66 34.55 -19.38 22.97
C PRO A 66 33.04 -19.68 22.99
N ARG A 67 32.56 -20.52 23.92
CA ARG A 67 31.14 -20.81 24.08
C ARG A 67 30.33 -19.57 24.47
N ARG A 68 30.86 -18.74 25.38
CA ARG A 68 30.23 -17.47 25.80
C ARG A 68 30.21 -16.48 24.64
N ALA A 69 31.32 -16.36 23.92
CA ALA A 69 31.43 -15.51 22.73
C ALA A 69 30.39 -15.90 21.67
N SER A 70 30.32 -17.19 21.32
CA SER A 70 29.33 -17.71 20.37
C SER A 70 27.89 -17.40 20.81
N ARG A 71 27.57 -17.62 22.09
CA ARG A 71 26.24 -17.31 22.64
C ARG A 71 25.91 -15.82 22.53
N LEU A 72 26.83 -14.93 22.92
CA LEU A 72 26.62 -13.48 22.84
C LEU A 72 26.44 -13.01 21.39
N ALA A 73 27.24 -13.55 20.47
CA ALA A 73 27.14 -13.25 19.04
C ALA A 73 25.80 -13.71 18.45
N ARG A 74 25.35 -14.93 18.78
CA ARG A 74 24.02 -15.43 18.38
C ARG A 74 22.90 -14.55 18.91
N VAL A 75 22.94 -14.15 20.18
CA VAL A 75 21.96 -13.22 20.75
C VAL A 75 21.95 -11.87 20.01
N ALA A 76 23.12 -11.35 19.64
CA ALA A 76 23.23 -10.13 18.87
C ALA A 76 22.57 -10.30 17.48
N SER A 77 22.87 -11.39 16.77
CA SER A 77 22.26 -11.72 15.48
C SER A 77 20.74 -11.84 15.58
N THR A 78 20.23 -12.66 16.49
CA THR A 78 18.78 -12.87 16.65
C THR A 78 18.03 -11.58 16.99
N LYS A 79 18.64 -10.68 17.77
CA LYS A 79 18.06 -9.35 18.05
C LYS A 79 17.96 -8.51 16.80
N LEU A 80 18.99 -8.52 15.95
CA LEU A 80 19.01 -7.80 14.69
C LEU A 80 17.98 -8.38 13.71
N ASP A 81 17.94 -9.70 13.56
CA ASP A 81 16.99 -10.38 12.66
C ASP A 81 15.54 -10.03 13.03
N ARG A 82 15.20 -10.14 14.32
CA ARG A 82 13.86 -9.79 14.82
C ARG A 82 13.53 -8.31 14.63
N ALA A 83 14.51 -7.42 14.83
CA ALA A 83 14.31 -5.99 14.68
C ALA A 83 14.10 -5.62 13.21
N SER A 84 14.90 -6.19 12.31
CA SER A 84 14.80 -5.98 10.86
C SER A 84 13.46 -6.48 10.32
N VAL A 85 13.01 -7.67 10.71
CA VAL A 85 11.68 -8.19 10.32
C VAL A 85 10.56 -7.26 10.78
N ARG A 86 10.60 -6.80 12.03
CA ARG A 86 9.58 -5.86 12.56
C ARG A 86 9.61 -4.52 11.85
N ALA A 87 10.79 -4.02 11.52
CA ALA A 87 10.93 -2.76 10.81
C ALA A 87 10.32 -2.84 9.40
N ILE A 88 10.60 -3.90 8.65
CA ILE A 88 10.01 -4.14 7.33
C ILE A 88 8.49 -4.25 7.42
N ALA A 89 7.97 -5.08 8.35
CA ALA A 89 6.54 -5.24 8.54
C ALA A 89 5.82 -3.91 8.86
N SER A 90 6.47 -3.02 9.61
CA SER A 90 5.91 -1.71 9.94
C SER A 90 5.82 -0.77 8.74
N VAL A 91 6.79 -0.84 7.82
CA VAL A 91 6.78 -0.07 6.57
C VAL A 91 5.66 -0.56 5.65
N ASP A 92 5.51 -1.87 5.51
CA ASP A 92 4.44 -2.45 4.69
C ASP A 92 3.05 -2.11 5.22
N ALA A 93 2.87 -2.15 6.55
CA ALA A 93 1.63 -1.73 7.18
C ALA A 93 1.31 -0.25 6.91
N ALA A 94 2.31 0.64 7.00
CA ALA A 94 2.14 2.05 6.68
C ALA A 94 1.75 2.27 5.21
N ARG A 95 2.40 1.57 4.28
CA ARG A 95 2.08 1.62 2.84
C ARG A 95 0.65 1.18 2.55
N ARG A 96 0.21 0.06 3.16
CA ARG A 96 -1.16 -0.44 3.02
C ARG A 96 -2.19 0.56 3.54
N ALA A 97 -1.92 1.20 4.69
CA ALA A 97 -2.82 2.21 5.24
C ALA A 97 -2.97 3.44 4.34
N VAL A 98 -1.89 3.88 3.68
CA VAL A 98 -1.96 4.96 2.68
C VAL A 98 -2.78 4.53 1.47
N ALA A 99 -2.50 3.36 0.91
CA ALA A 99 -3.25 2.82 -0.23
C ALA A 99 -4.75 2.68 0.08
N GLU A 100 -5.12 2.23 1.28
CA GLU A 100 -6.52 2.12 1.70
C GLU A 100 -7.21 3.48 1.80
N ARG A 101 -6.51 4.50 2.31
CA ARG A 101 -7.03 5.88 2.37
C ARG A 101 -7.26 6.44 0.97
N GLU A 102 -6.35 6.21 0.03
CA GLU A 102 -6.53 6.62 -1.36
C GLU A 102 -7.68 5.88 -2.04
N ALA A 103 -7.80 4.57 -1.83
CA ALA A 103 -8.91 3.77 -2.33
C ALA A 103 -10.26 4.30 -1.81
N LYS A 104 -10.36 4.62 -0.51
CA LYS A 104 -11.54 5.23 0.10
C LYS A 104 -11.87 6.61 -0.52
N ARG A 105 -10.85 7.45 -0.77
CA ARG A 105 -11.04 8.75 -1.46
C ARG A 105 -11.57 8.56 -2.88
N ARG A 106 -10.99 7.64 -3.65
CA ARG A 106 -11.43 7.32 -5.02
C ARG A 106 -12.87 6.79 -5.04
N ALA A 107 -13.21 5.88 -4.13
CA ALA A 107 -14.56 5.36 -3.99
C ALA A 107 -15.57 6.49 -3.70
N LYS A 108 -15.22 7.43 -2.81
CA LYS A 108 -16.07 8.61 -2.51
C LYS A 108 -16.26 9.51 -3.72
N THR A 109 -15.21 9.75 -4.51
CA THR A 109 -15.31 10.56 -5.73
C THR A 109 -16.18 9.89 -6.80
N ILE A 110 -16.07 8.57 -6.97
CA ILE A 110 -16.90 7.82 -7.92
C ILE A 110 -18.37 7.90 -7.51
N ARG A 111 -18.69 7.72 -6.23
CA ARG A 111 -20.06 7.88 -5.71
C ARG A 111 -20.63 9.27 -5.98
N ARG A 112 -19.84 10.33 -5.76
CA ARG A 112 -20.27 11.71 -6.06
C ARG A 112 -20.56 11.92 -7.54
N ARG A 113 -19.72 11.38 -8.43
CA ARG A 113 -19.95 11.47 -9.88
C ARG A 113 -21.25 10.79 -10.30
N ARG A 114 -21.51 9.57 -9.80
CA ARG A 114 -22.77 8.86 -10.05
C ARG A 114 -23.99 9.64 -9.55
N ALA A 115 -23.91 10.24 -8.36
CA ALA A 115 -25.01 11.06 -7.84
C ALA A 115 -25.27 12.32 -8.70
N HIS A 116 -24.23 12.93 -9.26
CA HIS A 116 -24.39 14.04 -10.20
C HIS A 116 -25.00 13.58 -11.53
N GLU A 117 -24.58 12.44 -12.06
CA GLU A 117 -25.17 11.85 -13.27
C GLU A 117 -26.67 11.56 -13.08
N GLU A 118 -27.06 10.98 -11.94
CA GLU A 118 -28.47 10.75 -11.59
C GLU A 118 -29.27 12.06 -11.46
N GLN A 119 -28.68 13.10 -10.87
CA GLN A 119 -29.32 14.41 -10.79
C GLN A 119 -29.52 15.05 -12.17
N VAL A 120 -28.52 14.96 -13.04
CA VAL A 120 -28.60 15.48 -14.42
C VAL A 120 -29.68 14.74 -15.20
N LEU A 121 -29.78 13.42 -15.06
CA LEU A 121 -30.83 12.62 -15.70
C LEU A 121 -32.23 13.05 -15.22
N LYS A 122 -32.44 13.19 -13.90
CA LYS A 122 -33.72 13.65 -13.34
C LYS A 122 -34.08 15.07 -13.79
N MET A 123 -33.09 15.97 -13.88
CA MET A 123 -33.32 17.31 -14.42
C MET A 123 -33.69 17.28 -15.90
N ALA A 124 -33.03 16.44 -16.70
CA ALA A 124 -33.36 16.28 -18.11
C ALA A 124 -34.80 15.77 -18.31
N GLU A 125 -35.21 14.76 -17.54
CA GLU A 125 -36.60 14.27 -17.54
C GLU A 125 -37.60 15.36 -17.16
N TYR A 126 -37.30 16.14 -16.13
CA TYR A 126 -38.15 17.26 -15.70
C TYR A 126 -38.28 18.33 -16.79
N ILE A 127 -37.18 18.73 -17.42
CA ILE A 127 -37.19 19.72 -18.50
C ILE A 127 -38.03 19.24 -19.67
N VAL A 128 -37.87 17.98 -20.09
CA VAL A 128 -38.66 17.39 -21.20
C VAL A 128 -40.15 17.35 -20.85
N LEU A 129 -40.51 16.94 -19.63
CA LEU A 129 -41.90 16.95 -19.20
C LEU A 129 -42.48 18.36 -19.21
N HIS A 130 -41.73 19.34 -18.70
CA HIS A 130 -42.22 20.71 -18.57
C HIS A 130 -42.32 21.43 -19.92
N THR A 131 -41.44 21.14 -20.88
CA THR A 131 -41.56 21.65 -22.26
C THR A 131 -42.75 21.02 -22.97
N VAL A 132 -43.00 19.72 -22.81
CA VAL A 132 -44.19 19.06 -23.36
C VAL A 132 -45.45 19.70 -22.76
N VAL A 133 -45.54 19.84 -21.44
CA VAL A 133 -46.70 20.48 -20.79
C VAL A 133 -46.88 21.93 -21.26
N ALA A 134 -45.81 22.72 -21.27
CA ALA A 134 -45.86 24.12 -21.73
C ALA A 134 -46.34 24.23 -23.19
N SER A 135 -45.90 23.31 -24.06
CA SER A 135 -46.35 23.27 -25.46
C SER A 135 -47.84 22.93 -25.60
N VAL A 136 -48.43 22.23 -24.62
CA VAL A 136 -49.85 21.86 -24.59
C VAL A 136 -50.72 22.95 -23.93
N THR A 137 -50.19 23.66 -22.93
CA THR A 137 -50.96 24.61 -22.11
C THR A 137 -50.96 26.05 -22.60
N VAL A 138 -50.05 26.46 -23.49
CA VAL A 138 -50.06 27.81 -24.06
C VAL A 138 -51.17 27.90 -25.14
N PRO A 139 -52.19 28.79 -24.99
CA PRO A 139 -53.40 28.76 -25.83
C PRO A 139 -53.17 29.20 -27.29
N THR A 140 -52.01 29.73 -27.63
CA THR A 140 -51.75 30.35 -28.94
C THR A 140 -51.19 29.40 -30.00
N ASP A 141 -50.75 28.19 -29.65
CA ASP A 141 -50.01 27.31 -30.57
C ASP A 141 -50.68 25.96 -30.85
N ARG A 142 -51.95 25.73 -30.49
CA ARG A 142 -52.67 24.50 -30.88
C ARG A 142 -52.63 24.24 -32.40
N ALA A 143 -52.67 25.30 -33.21
CA ALA A 143 -52.54 25.21 -34.66
C ALA A 143 -51.12 24.82 -35.13
N ARG A 144 -50.07 25.26 -34.41
CA ARG A 144 -48.68 24.90 -34.73
C ARG A 144 -48.32 23.49 -34.25
N ALA A 145 -48.77 23.11 -33.06
CA ALA A 145 -48.60 21.77 -32.51
C ALA A 145 -49.23 20.69 -33.41
N GLU A 146 -50.41 20.93 -33.99
CA GLU A 146 -51.00 20.03 -34.99
C GLU A 146 -50.19 19.96 -36.30
N SER A 147 -49.62 21.08 -36.75
CA SER A 147 -48.79 21.11 -37.96
C SER A 147 -47.44 20.40 -37.78
N ASP A 148 -46.83 20.53 -36.60
CA ASP A 148 -45.57 19.87 -36.27
C ASP A 148 -45.78 18.37 -36.01
N LEU A 149 -46.86 17.96 -35.34
CA LEU A 149 -47.24 16.54 -35.22
C LEU A 149 -47.54 15.91 -36.59
N LYS A 150 -48.20 16.64 -37.51
CA LYS A 150 -48.40 16.18 -38.91
C LYS A 150 -47.07 16.10 -39.68
N ARG A 151 -46.12 17.01 -39.45
CA ARG A 151 -44.76 16.94 -40.03
C ARG A 151 -43.96 15.76 -39.49
N PHE A 152 -44.02 15.49 -38.19
CA PHE A 152 -43.36 14.33 -37.58
C PHE A 152 -43.95 13.00 -38.08
N ARG A 153 -45.28 12.89 -38.25
CA ARG A 153 -45.90 11.70 -38.87
C ARG A 153 -45.47 11.49 -40.33
N ARG A 154 -45.37 12.55 -41.13
CA ARG A 154 -44.89 12.45 -42.53
C ARG A 154 -43.41 12.07 -42.62
N MET A 155 -42.57 12.49 -41.67
CA MET A 155 -41.17 12.03 -41.59
C MET A 155 -41.02 10.59 -41.08
N GLY A 156 -41.91 10.14 -40.19
CA GLY A 156 -41.99 8.74 -39.76
C GLY A 156 -42.47 7.78 -40.86
N GLU A 157 -43.35 8.24 -41.76
CA GLU A 157 -43.81 7.44 -42.90
C GLU A 157 -42.80 7.41 -44.07
N GLY A 158 -41.97 8.45 -44.23
CA GLY A 158 -40.89 8.48 -45.22
C GLY A 158 -39.72 7.55 -44.85
N THR A 159 -39.47 7.34 -43.56
CA THR A 159 -38.44 6.41 -43.07
C THR A 159 -38.90 4.95 -43.11
N ALA A 160 -40.21 4.67 -42.97
CA ALA A 160 -40.78 3.33 -43.12
C ALA A 160 -40.81 2.81 -44.58
N ARG A 161 -40.77 3.70 -45.60
CA ARG A 161 -40.68 3.32 -47.02
C ARG A 161 -39.25 3.04 -47.50
N LEU A 162 -38.23 3.53 -46.79
CA LEU A 162 -36.81 3.27 -47.11
C LEU A 162 -36.27 1.99 -46.48
N THR A 163 -37.01 1.36 -45.56
CA THR A 163 -36.65 0.07 -44.93
C THR A 163 -37.41 -1.13 -45.54
N ARG A 164 -38.15 -0.94 -46.64
CA ARG A 164 -38.93 -1.99 -47.32
C ARG A 164 -38.69 -2.07 -48.83
N ALA A 165 -37.55 -1.59 -49.30
CA ALA A 165 -37.01 -1.80 -50.65
C ALA A 165 -35.69 -2.57 -50.55
#